data_AF-A0A534AT24-F1
#
_entry.id   AF-A0A534AT24-F1
#
_cell.length_a   1.000
_cell.length_b   1.000
_cell.length_c   1.000
_cell.angle_alpha   90.00
_cell.angle_beta   90.00
_cell.angle_gamma   90.00
#
_symmetry.space_group_name_H-M   'P 1'
#
loop_
_entity.id
_entity.type
_entity.pdbx_description
1 polymer ?
#
loop_
_entity_poly.entity_id
_entity_poly.type
_entity_poly.pdbx_seq_one_letter_code
_entity_poly.pdbx_strand_id
1 'polypeptide(L)'
;MTPESAHLEYAQLSLAALEAQVTASDADLRAAYEKAKGRLEVPEKRHARHVLITGKDDAAALAQAEKVLAEAKAGKDFGELAKQYSQDPGSAHNGGDLGWAERSAFVAPFADALFGMKVGEIKGPVKTQFGYHIIRLDEIQAGKSKSFEEARSDLEAQLKRDRATDRFGEIQERLQTKASEPGADLKALAQEFSLQAGEMPTFVKGAGAPPLGLAPPLQELIFADPPLPNGRLGGPVLLGDDRLAIVKVLEHRKASPKPLAEVRESIVAALTQSRATALALAAAKAARQKLEGGASFDSVAQELKVSAEPAHFVGRHDPSIPAPVREAVFAVPRPAGKPVFRELSLSDGGAALVEVTRVRTAAAHDEETQVTRARQEADRLGTDDASAYLEEMRRTADVRKNPKAFE
;
A
#
# COMPACT_ATOMS: atom_id res chain seq x y z
N MET A 1 -14.79 21.27 -18.54
CA MET A 1 -14.49 22.56 -17.89
C MET A 1 -13.00 22.63 -17.59
N THR A 2 -12.43 23.82 -17.48
CA THR A 2 -11.17 24.06 -16.76
C THR A 2 -11.45 23.93 -15.26
N PRO A 3 -10.57 23.30 -14.48
CA PRO A 3 -10.74 23.21 -13.03
C PRO A 3 -10.46 24.57 -12.37
N GLU A 4 -11.00 24.75 -11.16
CA GLU A 4 -10.62 25.88 -10.32
C GLU A 4 -9.12 25.82 -10.01
N SER A 5 -8.42 26.95 -10.11
CA SER A 5 -6.98 27.01 -9.91
C SER A 5 -6.54 28.38 -9.40
N ALA A 6 -5.32 28.46 -8.88
CA ALA A 6 -4.71 29.69 -8.41
C ALA A 6 -3.32 29.88 -9.02
N HIS A 7 -2.97 31.13 -9.31
CA HIS A 7 -1.59 31.56 -9.53
C HIS A 7 -1.05 32.07 -8.21
N LEU A 8 0.08 31.55 -7.76
CA LEU A 8 0.65 31.89 -6.46
C LEU A 8 2.16 32.02 -6.48
N GLU A 9 2.70 32.80 -5.55
CA GLU A 9 4.09 32.70 -5.10
C GLU A 9 4.13 31.76 -3.89
N TYR A 10 5.21 31.01 -3.73
CA TYR A 10 5.40 30.13 -2.59
C TYR A 10 6.83 30.21 -2.07
N ALA A 11 7.00 29.85 -0.80
CA ALA A 11 8.28 29.55 -0.20
C ALA A 11 8.14 28.31 0.68
N GLN A 12 9.05 27.35 0.51
CA GLN A 12 9.01 26.07 1.22
C GLN A 12 10.32 25.72 1.91
N LEU A 13 10.24 24.86 2.92
CA LEU A 13 11.37 24.27 3.62
C LEU A 13 11.11 22.78 3.82
N SER A 14 12.14 21.95 3.68
CA SER A 14 12.09 20.55 4.05
C SER A 14 13.04 20.25 5.19
N LEU A 15 12.68 19.28 6.02
CA LEU A 15 13.55 18.75 7.07
C LEU A 15 14.88 18.26 6.49
N ALA A 16 14.84 17.59 5.33
CA ALA A 16 16.05 17.16 4.62
C ALA A 16 16.96 18.33 4.22
N ALA A 17 16.39 19.47 3.78
CA ALA A 17 17.17 20.66 3.45
C ALA A 17 17.80 21.31 4.69
N LEU A 18 17.14 21.21 5.86
CA LEU A 18 17.72 21.63 7.13
C LEU A 18 18.82 20.67 7.60
N GLU A 19 18.60 19.36 7.54
CA GLU A 19 19.58 18.34 7.93
C GLU A 19 20.88 18.49 7.14
N ALA A 20 20.79 18.78 5.84
CA ALA A 20 21.96 19.06 4.99
C ALA A 20 22.77 20.30 5.42
N GLN A 21 22.16 21.23 6.17
CA GLN A 21 22.81 22.43 6.70
C GLN A 21 23.33 22.26 8.12
N VAL A 22 22.93 21.20 8.84
CA VAL A 22 23.37 20.94 10.20
C VAL A 22 24.75 20.30 10.19
N THR A 23 25.65 20.86 10.99
CA THR A 23 26.97 20.27 11.27
C THR A 23 27.01 19.74 12.71
N ALA A 24 27.79 18.67 12.91
CA ALA A 24 28.07 18.10 14.22
C ALA A 24 29.58 18.17 14.45
N SER A 25 29.99 18.89 15.50
CA SER A 25 31.40 18.95 15.87
C SER A 25 31.84 17.67 16.60
N ASP A 26 33.14 17.39 16.62
CA ASP A 26 33.67 16.24 17.39
C ASP A 26 33.30 16.31 18.88
N ALA A 27 33.28 17.54 19.43
CA ALA A 27 32.87 17.79 20.81
C ALA A 27 31.39 17.44 21.03
N ASP A 28 30.51 17.77 20.09
CA ASP A 28 29.10 17.39 20.17
C ASP A 28 28.92 15.87 20.13
N LEU A 29 29.64 15.18 19.24
CA LEU A 29 29.57 13.74 19.09
C LEU A 29 30.06 13.02 20.34
N ARG A 30 31.14 13.51 20.97
CA ARG A 30 31.62 12.99 22.25
C ARG A 30 30.60 13.20 23.36
N ALA A 31 29.99 14.39 23.45
CA ALA A 31 28.94 14.64 24.43
C ALA A 31 27.71 13.75 24.21
N ALA A 32 27.32 13.51 22.95
CA ALA A 32 26.24 12.60 22.60
C ALA A 32 26.58 11.14 22.96
N TYR A 33 27.83 10.72 22.73
CA TYR A 33 28.33 9.40 23.14
C TYR A 33 28.26 9.21 24.66
N GLU A 34 28.74 10.19 25.44
CA GLU A 34 28.66 10.13 26.91
C GLU A 34 27.23 9.96 27.41
N LYS A 35 26.27 10.71 26.83
CA LYS A 35 24.84 10.55 27.15
C LYS A 35 24.27 9.22 26.69
N ALA A 36 24.81 8.64 25.62
CA ALA A 36 24.34 7.39 25.03
C ALA A 36 24.99 6.14 25.63
N LYS A 37 26.07 6.26 26.44
CA LYS A 37 26.85 5.12 26.98
C LYS A 37 25.99 4.01 27.56
N GLY A 38 25.04 4.33 28.43
CA GLY A 38 24.15 3.33 29.03
C GLY A 38 23.27 2.57 28.03
N ARG A 39 22.96 3.16 26.87
CA ARG A 39 22.24 2.50 25.76
C ARG A 39 23.17 1.74 24.82
N LEU A 40 24.45 2.12 24.78
CA LEU A 40 25.48 1.51 23.93
C LEU A 40 26.19 0.34 24.62
N GLU A 41 25.91 0.12 25.90
CA GLU A 41 26.38 -1.00 26.71
C GLU A 41 25.48 -2.22 26.54
N VAL A 42 26.09 -3.32 26.08
CA VAL A 42 25.54 -4.66 26.26
C VAL A 42 26.03 -5.16 27.63
N PRO A 43 25.14 -5.38 28.62
CA PRO A 43 25.55 -5.83 29.94
C PRO A 43 26.13 -7.25 29.91
N GLU A 44 27.04 -7.54 30.84
CA GLU A 44 27.56 -8.89 31.04
C GLU A 44 26.44 -9.84 31.48
N LYS A 45 26.38 -11.01 30.84
CA LYS A 45 25.46 -12.09 31.19
C LYS A 45 26.23 -13.33 31.57
N ARG A 46 25.66 -14.11 32.50
CA ARG A 46 26.20 -15.40 32.92
C ARG A 46 25.15 -16.48 32.75
N HIS A 47 25.57 -17.62 32.23
CA HIS A 47 24.77 -18.84 32.18
C HIS A 47 25.12 -19.70 33.37
N ALA A 48 24.16 -19.90 34.27
CA ALA A 48 24.43 -20.54 35.55
C ALA A 48 23.37 -21.56 35.93
N ARG A 49 23.79 -22.53 36.72
CA ARG A 49 22.89 -23.46 37.39
C ARG A 49 22.97 -23.28 38.90
N HIS A 50 21.88 -23.56 39.60
CA HIS A 50 21.89 -23.57 41.05
C HIS A 50 21.07 -24.69 41.69
N VAL A 51 21.43 -25.00 42.93
CA VAL A 51 20.64 -25.81 43.85
C VAL A 51 20.29 -24.95 45.06
N LEU A 52 19.00 -24.75 45.31
CA LEU A 52 18.49 -24.06 46.48
C LEU A 52 18.13 -25.07 47.57
N ILE A 53 18.74 -24.94 48.74
CA ILE A 53 18.36 -25.67 49.95
C ILE A 53 17.73 -24.69 50.93
N THR A 54 16.44 -24.89 51.23
CA THR A 54 15.72 -24.16 52.28
C THR A 54 15.54 -25.05 53.51
N GLY A 55 15.22 -24.44 54.65
CA GLY A 55 14.95 -25.16 55.88
C GLY A 55 14.62 -24.20 57.03
N LYS A 56 13.80 -24.66 57.98
CA LYS A 56 13.50 -23.92 59.21
C LYS A 56 14.66 -23.98 60.22
N ASP A 57 15.45 -25.05 60.16
CA ASP A 57 16.69 -25.20 60.90
C ASP A 57 17.87 -24.88 59.97
N ASP A 58 18.57 -23.80 60.29
CA ASP A 58 19.68 -23.27 59.51
C ASP A 58 20.87 -24.24 59.46
N ALA A 59 21.14 -24.94 60.58
CA ALA A 59 22.26 -25.88 60.67
C ALA A 59 22.00 -27.13 59.80
N ALA A 60 20.77 -27.62 59.80
CA ALA A 60 20.36 -28.74 58.94
C ALA A 60 20.40 -28.36 57.45
N ALA A 61 19.93 -27.16 57.10
CA ALA A 61 19.97 -26.66 55.72
C ALA A 61 21.42 -26.45 55.23
N LEU A 62 22.30 -25.94 56.09
CA LEU A 62 23.72 -25.80 55.79
C LEU A 62 24.38 -27.18 55.56
N ALA A 63 24.17 -28.13 56.47
CA ALA A 63 24.74 -29.48 56.35
C ALA A 63 24.28 -30.19 55.06
N GLN A 64 23.01 -30.02 54.69
CA GLN A 64 22.48 -30.54 53.42
C GLN A 64 23.11 -29.85 52.21
N ALA A 65 23.30 -28.53 52.25
CA ALA A 65 23.94 -27.79 51.18
C ALA A 65 25.44 -28.15 51.02
N GLU A 66 26.16 -28.36 52.13
CA GLU A 66 27.55 -28.82 52.15
C GLU A 66 27.67 -30.22 51.55
N LYS A 67 26.73 -31.12 51.85
CA LYS A 67 26.67 -32.45 51.25
C LYS A 67 26.49 -32.38 49.73
N VAL A 68 25.53 -31.58 49.25
CA VAL A 68 25.29 -31.41 47.81
C VAL A 68 26.51 -30.80 47.13
N LEU A 69 27.16 -29.81 47.75
CA LEU A 69 28.40 -29.22 47.23
C LEU A 69 29.52 -30.26 47.11
N ALA A 70 29.69 -31.13 48.11
CA ALA A 70 30.70 -32.18 48.09
C ALA A 70 30.45 -33.19 46.96
N GLU A 71 29.20 -33.61 46.75
CA GLU A 71 28.81 -34.49 45.64
C GLU A 71 29.04 -33.81 44.27
N ALA A 72 28.71 -32.53 44.15
CA ALA A 72 28.93 -31.75 42.94
C ALA A 72 30.43 -31.61 42.62
N LYS A 73 31.27 -31.33 43.62
CA LYS A 73 32.74 -31.25 43.47
C LYS A 73 33.39 -32.61 43.20
N ALA A 74 32.76 -33.70 43.63
CA ALA A 74 33.21 -35.07 43.32
C ALA A 74 32.87 -35.49 41.86
N GLY A 75 32.23 -34.62 41.07
CA GLY A 75 31.95 -34.87 39.65
C GLY A 75 30.59 -35.50 39.38
N LYS A 76 29.68 -35.59 40.37
CA LYS A 76 28.29 -35.99 40.12
C LYS A 76 27.60 -34.94 39.24
N ASP A 77 26.70 -35.38 38.37
CA ASP A 77 25.99 -34.48 37.47
C ASP A 77 25.20 -33.42 38.25
N PHE A 78 25.47 -32.14 37.94
CA PHE A 78 24.88 -31.02 38.67
C PHE A 78 23.38 -30.89 38.41
N GLY A 79 22.91 -31.24 37.21
CA GLY A 79 21.50 -31.21 36.86
C GLY A 79 20.70 -32.25 37.63
N GLU A 80 21.24 -33.46 37.77
CA GLU A 80 20.61 -34.50 38.59
C GLU A 80 20.60 -34.14 40.08
N LEU A 81 21.68 -33.53 40.59
CA LEU A 81 21.70 -32.97 41.95
C LEU A 81 20.64 -31.89 42.14
N ALA A 82 20.46 -31.00 41.17
CA ALA A 82 19.45 -29.97 41.22
C ALA A 82 18.02 -30.54 41.19
N LYS A 83 17.73 -31.50 40.31
CA LYS A 83 16.42 -32.18 40.28
C LYS A 83 16.12 -32.93 41.58
N GLN A 84 17.14 -33.51 42.19
CA GLN A 84 17.00 -34.32 43.40
C GLN A 84 16.85 -33.47 44.66
N TYR A 85 17.59 -32.36 44.77
CA TYR A 85 17.74 -31.63 46.04
C TYR A 85 17.28 -30.18 46.01
N SER A 86 17.19 -29.55 44.83
CA SER A 86 16.83 -28.13 44.74
C SER A 86 15.37 -27.93 45.07
N GLN A 87 15.11 -26.91 45.89
CA GLN A 87 13.79 -26.45 46.30
C GLN A 87 13.41 -25.16 45.58
N ASP A 88 14.17 -24.77 44.55
CA ASP A 88 13.82 -23.66 43.68
C ASP A 88 12.75 -24.10 42.65
N PRO A 89 11.51 -23.59 42.72
CA PRO A 89 10.43 -24.02 41.84
C PRO A 89 10.70 -23.68 40.36
N GLY A 90 11.48 -22.64 40.09
CA GLY A 90 11.73 -22.13 38.72
C GLY A 90 12.69 -22.99 37.92
N SER A 91 13.75 -23.52 38.54
CA SER A 91 14.83 -24.21 37.81
C SER A 91 15.07 -25.66 38.22
N ALA A 92 14.59 -26.12 39.39
CA ALA A 92 14.91 -27.45 39.91
C ALA A 92 14.60 -28.58 38.91
N HIS A 93 13.41 -28.54 38.29
CA HIS A 93 12.97 -29.53 37.31
C HIS A 93 13.82 -29.53 36.01
N ASN A 94 14.44 -28.39 35.68
CA ASN A 94 15.33 -28.21 34.53
C ASN A 94 16.81 -28.38 34.90
N GLY A 95 17.10 -29.12 35.97
CA GLY A 95 18.49 -29.35 36.39
C GLY A 95 19.16 -28.09 36.96
N GLY A 96 18.37 -27.19 37.54
CA GLY A 96 18.85 -25.98 38.20
C GLY A 96 19.22 -24.85 37.24
N ASP A 97 18.92 -24.98 35.94
CA ASP A 97 19.30 -23.99 34.93
C ASP A 97 18.55 -22.67 35.07
N LEU A 98 19.30 -21.57 35.17
CA LEU A 98 18.81 -20.20 35.29
C LEU A 98 18.84 -19.46 33.95
N GLY A 99 19.40 -20.05 32.90
CA GLY A 99 19.61 -19.41 31.61
C GLY A 99 20.62 -18.26 31.67
N TRP A 100 20.60 -17.41 30.65
CA TRP A 100 21.43 -16.19 30.58
C TRP A 100 20.83 -15.06 31.40
N ALA A 101 21.53 -14.66 32.46
CA ALA A 101 21.06 -13.62 33.35
C ALA A 101 22.12 -12.54 33.60
N GLU A 102 21.64 -11.30 33.74
CA GLU A 102 22.43 -10.14 34.15
C GLU A 102 22.56 -10.10 35.67
N ARG A 103 23.54 -9.34 36.18
CA ARG A 103 23.78 -9.23 37.62
C ARG A 103 22.54 -8.74 38.40
N SER A 104 21.75 -7.87 37.79
CA SER A 104 20.52 -7.31 38.34
C SER A 104 19.39 -8.33 38.55
N ALA A 105 19.47 -9.51 37.92
CA ALA A 105 18.49 -10.58 38.07
C ALA A 105 18.59 -11.32 39.41
N PHE A 106 19.66 -11.12 40.17
CA PHE A 106 19.95 -11.87 41.39
C PHE A 106 20.06 -10.97 42.63
N VAL A 107 19.75 -11.53 43.80
CA VAL A 107 20.03 -10.86 45.09
C VAL A 107 21.54 -10.74 45.32
N ALA A 108 21.97 -9.67 45.97
CA ALA A 108 23.38 -9.29 46.06
C ALA A 108 24.34 -10.43 46.46
N PRO A 109 24.09 -11.26 47.49
CA PRO A 109 25.03 -12.32 47.86
C PRO A 109 25.19 -13.40 46.78
N PHE A 110 24.11 -13.73 46.06
CA PHE A 110 24.15 -14.67 44.95
C PHE A 110 24.87 -14.04 43.75
N ALA A 111 24.52 -12.80 43.42
CA ALA A 111 25.14 -12.04 42.34
C ALA A 111 26.66 -11.92 42.54
N ASP A 112 27.12 -11.57 43.74
CA ASP A 112 28.54 -11.42 44.08
C ASP A 112 29.29 -12.75 43.98
N ALA A 113 28.66 -13.84 44.43
CA ALA A 113 29.23 -15.17 44.31
C ALA A 113 29.36 -15.57 42.83
N LEU A 114 28.26 -15.50 42.07
CA LEU A 114 28.19 -15.89 40.67
C LEU A 114 29.11 -15.04 39.79
N PHE A 115 29.13 -13.72 39.98
CA PHE A 115 29.92 -12.80 39.16
C PHE A 115 31.42 -12.79 39.52
N GLY A 116 31.81 -13.42 40.63
CA GLY A 116 33.22 -13.67 40.99
C GLY A 116 33.77 -15.02 40.52
N MET A 117 32.95 -15.88 39.91
CA MET A 117 33.34 -17.23 39.50
C MET A 117 34.02 -17.27 38.12
N LYS A 118 34.81 -18.33 37.90
CA LYS A 118 35.31 -18.74 36.58
C LYS A 118 34.40 -19.77 35.93
N VAL A 119 34.41 -19.84 34.60
CA VAL A 119 33.68 -20.88 33.85
C VAL A 119 34.06 -22.28 34.36
N GLY A 120 33.05 -23.10 34.64
CA GLY A 120 33.18 -24.45 35.21
C GLY A 120 33.31 -24.49 36.74
N GLU A 121 33.41 -23.35 37.43
CA GLU A 121 33.52 -23.32 38.89
C GLU A 121 32.19 -23.71 39.56
N ILE A 122 32.29 -24.39 40.70
CA ILE A 122 31.16 -24.68 41.61
C ILE A 122 31.44 -24.01 42.95
N LYS A 123 30.54 -23.13 43.39
CA LYS A 123 30.69 -22.28 44.57
C LYS A 123 29.48 -22.38 45.50
N GLY A 124 29.73 -22.31 46.79
CA GLY A 124 28.71 -22.39 47.84
C GLY A 124 29.22 -23.11 49.09
N PRO A 125 28.35 -23.31 50.09
CA PRO A 125 26.97 -22.80 50.17
C PRO A 125 26.93 -21.27 50.32
N VAL A 126 26.21 -20.57 49.44
CA VAL A 126 26.03 -19.10 49.51
C VAL A 126 24.73 -18.82 50.24
N LYS A 127 24.79 -18.15 51.39
CA LYS A 127 23.58 -17.78 52.15
C LYS A 127 22.89 -16.57 51.54
N THR A 128 21.57 -16.68 51.35
CA THR A 128 20.68 -15.56 50.99
C THR A 128 19.41 -15.59 51.86
N GLN A 129 18.51 -14.63 51.65
CA GLN A 129 17.16 -14.65 52.26
C GLN A 129 16.31 -15.87 51.86
N PHE A 130 16.66 -16.56 50.76
CA PHE A 130 15.89 -17.71 50.27
C PHE A 130 16.40 -19.05 50.80
N GLY A 131 17.60 -19.09 51.40
CA GLY A 131 18.27 -20.33 51.80
C GLY A 131 19.73 -20.36 51.37
N TYR A 132 20.27 -21.57 51.28
CA TYR A 132 21.65 -21.84 50.85
C TYR A 132 21.69 -22.24 49.39
N HIS A 133 22.55 -21.59 48.62
CA HIS A 133 22.71 -21.82 47.19
C HIS A 133 24.04 -22.50 46.90
N ILE A 134 23.99 -23.56 46.10
CA ILE A 134 25.16 -24.09 45.41
C ILE A 134 25.05 -23.64 43.97
N ILE A 135 26.07 -22.95 43.48
CA ILE A 135 26.06 -22.28 42.17
C ILE A 135 27.12 -22.95 41.30
N ARG A 136 26.79 -23.23 40.06
CA ARG A 136 27.73 -23.64 39.01
C ARG A 136 27.66 -22.64 37.87
N LEU A 137 28.81 -22.15 37.43
CA LEU A 137 28.91 -21.25 36.29
C LEU A 137 29.24 -22.05 35.03
N ASP A 138 28.36 -22.04 34.05
CA ASP A 138 28.56 -22.77 32.80
C ASP A 138 29.23 -21.88 31.73
N GLU A 139 28.78 -20.63 31.57
CA GLU A 139 29.32 -19.73 30.54
C GLU A 139 29.31 -18.24 30.97
N ILE A 140 30.23 -17.44 30.40
CA ILE A 140 30.29 -15.98 30.57
C ILE A 140 30.16 -15.32 29.20
N GLN A 141 29.17 -14.45 29.05
CA GLN A 141 29.05 -13.52 27.95
C GLN A 141 29.48 -12.14 28.44
N ALA A 142 30.72 -11.76 28.11
CA ALA A 142 31.28 -10.47 28.51
C ALA A 142 30.42 -9.32 27.99
N GLY A 143 30.22 -8.31 28.84
CA GLY A 143 29.61 -7.06 28.41
C GLY A 143 30.45 -6.39 27.32
N LYS A 144 29.79 -5.75 26.36
CA LYS A 144 30.46 -5.02 25.28
C LYS A 144 29.78 -3.67 25.10
N SER A 145 30.56 -2.60 25.17
CA SER A 145 30.11 -1.27 24.77
C SER A 145 30.54 -1.02 23.34
N LYS A 146 29.65 -0.50 22.48
CA LYS A 146 30.11 0.07 21.21
C LYS A 146 31.07 1.23 21.52
N SER A 147 32.26 1.19 20.93
CA SER A 147 33.22 2.28 21.06
C SER A 147 32.72 3.56 20.39
N PHE A 148 33.34 4.69 20.73
CA PHE A 148 33.01 5.96 20.09
C PHE A 148 33.17 5.90 18.57
N GLU A 149 34.23 5.26 18.07
CA GLU A 149 34.48 5.13 16.63
C GLU A 149 33.41 4.28 15.93
N GLU A 150 32.96 3.20 16.57
CA GLU A 150 31.88 2.36 16.04
C GLU A 150 30.52 3.06 16.08
N ALA A 151 30.29 3.93 17.06
CA ALA A 151 29.03 4.67 17.21
C ALA A 151 29.02 6.02 16.48
N ARG A 152 30.17 6.51 15.99
CA ARG A 152 30.35 7.88 15.50
C ARG A 152 29.36 8.25 14.40
N SER A 153 29.24 7.40 13.37
CA SER A 153 28.37 7.65 12.21
C SER A 153 26.89 7.68 12.61
N ASP A 154 26.47 6.74 13.46
CA ASP A 154 25.09 6.65 13.94
C ASP A 154 24.74 7.88 14.80
N LEU A 155 25.66 8.29 15.68
CA LEU A 155 25.52 9.48 16.53
C LEU A 155 25.47 10.76 15.71
N GLU A 156 26.29 10.88 14.66
CA GLU A 156 26.29 12.04 13.78
C GLU A 156 24.96 12.16 13.02
N ALA A 157 24.49 11.07 12.43
CA ALA A 157 23.22 11.06 11.71
C ALA A 157 22.05 11.37 12.66
N GLN A 158 22.05 10.80 13.86
CA GLN A 158 21.02 11.08 14.86
C GLN A 158 21.05 12.54 15.32
N LEU A 159 22.22 13.06 15.65
CA LEU A 159 22.36 14.44 16.13
C LEU A 159 21.97 15.45 15.04
N LYS A 160 22.30 15.19 13.77
CA LYS A 160 21.87 16.04 12.66
C LYS A 160 20.35 16.05 12.52
N ARG A 161 19.71 14.89 12.57
CA ARG A 161 18.24 14.77 12.53
C ARG A 161 17.56 15.47 13.71
N ASP A 162 18.05 15.25 14.93
CA ASP A 162 17.49 15.85 16.14
C ASP A 162 17.55 17.40 16.05
N ARG A 163 18.74 17.94 15.75
CA ARG A 163 18.94 19.38 15.55
C ARG A 163 18.10 19.96 14.40
N ALA A 164 17.98 19.22 13.30
CA ALA A 164 17.14 19.64 12.18
C ALA A 164 15.66 19.67 12.55
N THR A 165 15.20 18.71 13.35
CA THR A 165 13.82 18.62 13.85
C THR A 165 13.50 19.76 14.79
N ASP A 166 14.39 20.02 15.78
CA ASP A 166 14.26 21.15 16.70
C ASP A 166 14.19 22.48 15.92
N ARG A 167 15.13 22.67 14.99
CA ARG A 167 15.16 23.87 14.14
C ARG A 167 13.94 23.99 13.23
N PHE A 168 13.42 22.89 12.70
CA PHE A 168 12.21 22.89 11.88
C PHE A 168 11.00 23.38 12.69
N GLY A 169 10.84 22.88 13.93
CA GLY A 169 9.80 23.34 14.86
C GLY A 169 9.94 24.83 15.20
N GLU A 170 11.15 25.29 15.55
CA GLU A 170 11.41 26.70 15.83
C GLU A 170 11.10 27.61 14.63
N ILE A 171 11.50 27.19 13.42
CA ILE A 171 11.19 27.92 12.19
C ILE A 171 9.69 27.95 11.95
N GLN A 172 8.98 26.84 12.13
CA GLN A 172 7.53 26.78 11.96
C GLN A 172 6.82 27.78 12.89
N GLU A 173 7.16 27.80 14.18
CA GLU A 173 6.57 28.73 15.15
C GLU A 173 6.86 30.19 14.79
N ARG A 174 8.14 30.52 14.53
CA ARG A 174 8.54 31.90 14.18
C ARG A 174 7.94 32.37 12.87
N LEU A 175 7.87 31.48 11.86
CA LEU A 175 7.28 31.78 10.57
C LEU A 175 5.78 32.02 10.70
N GLN A 176 5.09 31.26 11.56
CA GLN A 176 3.67 31.49 11.85
C GLN A 176 3.43 32.87 12.47
N THR A 177 4.23 33.27 13.45
CA THR A 177 4.13 34.61 14.04
C THR A 177 4.35 35.69 12.99
N LYS A 178 5.47 35.63 12.25
CA LYS A 178 5.83 36.67 11.29
C LYS A 178 4.91 36.74 10.06
N ALA A 179 4.47 35.60 9.53
CA ALA A 179 3.54 35.57 8.39
C ALA A 179 2.16 36.18 8.73
N SER A 180 1.80 36.22 10.02
CA SER A 180 0.53 36.78 10.49
C SER A 180 0.60 38.29 10.75
N GLU A 181 1.79 38.90 10.72
CA GLU A 181 1.97 40.33 10.96
C GLU A 181 1.45 41.17 9.77
N PRO A 182 0.83 42.34 10.03
CA PRO A 182 0.43 43.24 8.96
C PRO A 182 1.63 43.68 8.11
N GLY A 183 1.55 43.51 6.79
CA GLY A 183 2.63 43.88 5.87
C GLY A 183 3.75 42.86 5.74
N ALA A 184 3.58 41.64 6.27
CA ALA A 184 4.49 40.54 6.04
C ALA A 184 4.71 40.30 4.53
N ASP A 185 5.98 40.06 4.16
CA ASP A 185 6.41 39.88 2.77
C ASP A 185 7.04 38.50 2.56
N LEU A 186 6.61 37.79 1.50
CA LEU A 186 7.04 36.42 1.22
C LEU A 186 8.55 36.34 1.01
N LYS A 187 9.12 37.30 0.28
CA LYS A 187 10.54 37.29 -0.10
C LYS A 187 11.43 37.58 1.10
N ALA A 188 11.03 38.51 1.97
CA ALA A 188 11.72 38.78 3.23
C ALA A 188 11.72 37.55 4.15
N LEU A 189 10.58 36.87 4.30
CA LEU A 189 10.48 35.63 5.09
C LEU A 189 11.32 34.50 4.46
N ALA A 190 11.27 34.35 3.15
CA ALA A 190 12.08 33.36 2.45
C ALA A 190 13.58 33.57 2.67
N GLN A 191 14.04 34.82 2.67
CA GLN A 191 15.43 35.15 2.95
C GLN A 191 15.81 34.92 4.42
N GLU A 192 14.99 35.39 5.36
CA GLU A 192 15.25 35.24 6.81
C GLU A 192 15.34 33.77 7.22
N PHE A 193 14.42 32.94 6.74
CA PHE A 193 14.34 31.53 7.11
C PHE A 193 15.01 30.59 6.11
N SER A 194 15.71 31.13 5.09
CA SER A 194 16.37 30.35 4.03
C SER A 194 15.44 29.36 3.32
N LEU A 195 14.20 29.79 3.05
CA LEU A 195 13.18 29.01 2.35
C LEU A 195 13.47 29.01 0.84
N GLN A 196 13.14 27.91 0.17
CA GLN A 196 13.16 27.81 -1.28
C GLN A 196 11.91 28.47 -1.86
N ALA A 197 12.07 29.66 -2.44
CA ALA A 197 10.98 30.42 -3.05
C ALA A 197 10.80 30.10 -4.54
N GLY A 198 9.58 30.25 -5.04
CA GLY A 198 9.24 30.10 -6.45
C GLY A 198 7.86 30.67 -6.78
N GLU A 199 7.56 30.71 -8.07
CA GLU A 199 6.27 31.13 -8.60
C GLU A 199 5.57 29.93 -9.25
N MET A 200 4.27 29.84 -9.06
CA MET A 200 3.42 28.75 -9.53
C MET A 200 2.26 29.32 -10.35
N PRO A 201 2.38 29.36 -11.69
CA PRO A 201 1.34 29.92 -12.56
C PRO A 201 0.00 29.18 -12.50
N THR A 202 0.00 27.90 -12.12
CA THR A 202 -1.20 27.07 -12.03
C THR A 202 -1.07 26.04 -10.92
N PHE A 203 -1.76 26.28 -9.81
CA PHE A 203 -2.01 25.31 -8.74
C PHE A 203 -3.50 24.93 -8.78
N VAL A 204 -3.81 23.65 -9.00
CA VAL A 204 -5.18 23.21 -9.30
C VAL A 204 -5.90 22.73 -8.03
N LYS A 205 -7.16 23.13 -7.83
CA LYS A 205 -7.98 22.62 -6.73
C LYS A 205 -8.25 21.12 -6.92
N GLY A 206 -7.95 20.32 -5.91
CA GLY A 206 -8.10 18.86 -5.93
C GLY A 206 -7.01 18.09 -6.68
N ALA A 207 -6.02 18.76 -7.30
CA ALA A 207 -4.88 18.10 -7.96
C ALA A 207 -3.51 18.67 -7.53
N GLY A 208 -3.45 19.95 -7.12
CA GLY A 208 -2.22 20.61 -6.71
C GLY A 208 -1.27 20.90 -7.88
N ALA A 209 0.02 21.09 -7.57
CA ALA A 209 1.11 21.17 -8.54
C ALA A 209 2.49 20.93 -7.87
N PRO A 210 3.46 20.27 -8.52
CA PRO A 210 4.84 20.18 -8.00
C PRO A 210 5.51 21.57 -7.92
N PRO A 211 6.31 21.85 -6.87
CA PRO A 211 6.77 20.93 -5.83
C PRO A 211 5.81 20.79 -4.64
N LEU A 212 4.74 21.59 -4.57
CA LEU A 212 3.85 21.68 -3.41
C LEU A 212 2.90 20.47 -3.27
N GLY A 213 2.59 19.80 -4.38
CA GLY A 213 1.73 18.62 -4.40
C GLY A 213 0.28 18.93 -4.02
N LEU A 214 -0.41 17.94 -3.44
CA LEU A 214 -1.86 17.96 -3.12
C LEU A 214 -2.12 17.95 -1.61
N ALA A 215 -1.26 18.58 -0.79
CA ALA A 215 -1.43 18.56 0.66
C ALA A 215 -2.80 19.15 1.07
N PRO A 216 -3.66 18.41 1.81
CA PRO A 216 -4.99 18.88 2.17
C PRO A 216 -5.01 20.23 2.91
N PRO A 217 -4.13 20.49 3.90
CA PRO A 217 -4.08 21.80 4.56
C PRO A 217 -3.78 22.96 3.61
N LEU A 218 -2.97 22.72 2.57
CA LEU A 218 -2.66 23.72 1.55
C LEU A 218 -3.85 23.95 0.61
N GLN A 219 -4.56 22.88 0.22
CA GLN A 219 -5.77 22.98 -0.59
C GLN A 219 -6.86 23.78 0.12
N GLU A 220 -7.07 23.48 1.40
CA GLU A 220 -8.03 24.19 2.25
C GLU A 220 -7.63 25.65 2.43
N LEU A 221 -6.37 25.93 2.76
CA LEU A 221 -5.86 27.29 2.91
C LEU A 221 -6.11 28.15 1.66
N ILE A 222 -5.86 27.63 0.46
CA ILE A 222 -5.97 28.40 -0.79
C ILE A 222 -7.43 28.53 -1.23
N PHE A 223 -8.19 27.43 -1.22
CA PHE A 223 -9.51 27.32 -1.87
C PHE A 223 -10.70 27.20 -0.90
N ALA A 224 -10.53 27.60 0.37
CA ALA A 224 -11.61 27.74 1.33
C ALA A 224 -12.76 28.61 0.81
N ASP A 225 -13.86 28.66 1.55
CA ASP A 225 -14.97 29.59 1.30
C ASP A 225 -15.15 30.53 2.50
N PRO A 226 -14.74 31.82 2.42
CA PRO A 226 -14.15 32.47 1.25
C PRO A 226 -12.68 32.07 0.99
N PRO A 227 -12.20 32.12 -0.26
CA PRO A 227 -10.83 31.73 -0.60
C PRO A 227 -9.81 32.76 -0.09
N LEU A 228 -8.55 32.35 0.02
CA LEU A 228 -7.47 33.24 0.44
C LEU A 228 -7.41 34.47 -0.50
N PRO A 229 -7.55 35.71 0.01
CA PRO A 229 -7.61 36.88 -0.86
C PRO A 229 -6.32 37.10 -1.66
N ASN A 230 -6.46 37.61 -2.88
CA ASN A 230 -5.32 37.98 -3.73
C ASN A 230 -4.40 38.97 -2.99
N GLY A 231 -3.09 38.77 -3.11
CA GLY A 231 -2.05 39.54 -2.48
C GLY A 231 -1.80 39.19 -1.01
N ARG A 232 -2.62 38.33 -0.38
CA ARG A 232 -2.46 37.97 1.03
C ARG A 232 -1.59 36.72 1.20
N LEU A 233 -0.75 36.73 2.22
CA LEU A 233 -0.01 35.55 2.67
C LEU A 233 -0.94 34.57 3.37
N GLY A 234 -0.73 33.28 3.12
CA GLY A 234 -1.34 32.17 3.81
C GLY A 234 -0.28 31.20 4.32
N GLY A 235 -0.63 30.52 5.41
CA GLY A 235 0.25 29.57 6.10
C GLY A 235 1.05 30.21 7.23
N PRO A 236 2.14 29.56 7.68
CA PRO A 236 2.71 28.32 7.15
C PRO A 236 1.78 27.10 7.30
N VAL A 237 1.86 26.18 6.36
CA VAL A 237 1.15 24.89 6.39
C VAL A 237 2.10 23.74 6.13
N LEU A 238 1.82 22.59 6.74
CA LEU A 238 2.58 21.36 6.55
C LEU A 238 2.20 20.68 5.22
N LEU A 239 3.23 20.22 4.49
CA LEU A 239 3.12 19.46 3.25
C LEU A 239 3.55 18.01 3.48
N GLY A 240 2.79 17.28 4.30
CA GLY A 240 3.20 16.00 4.88
C GLY A 240 3.81 16.22 6.26
N ASP A 241 4.71 15.34 6.69
CA ASP A 241 5.30 15.40 8.04
C ASP A 241 6.63 16.14 8.09
N ASP A 242 7.24 16.43 6.94
CA ASP A 242 8.65 16.84 6.82
C ASP A 242 8.86 18.11 5.98
N ARG A 243 7.78 18.78 5.55
CA ARG A 243 7.85 19.97 4.71
C ARG A 243 6.87 21.04 5.18
N LEU A 244 7.30 22.29 5.05
CA LEU A 244 6.56 23.48 5.43
C LEU A 244 6.45 24.40 4.21
N ALA A 245 5.31 25.06 4.01
CA ALA A 245 5.17 26.08 2.98
C ALA A 245 4.33 27.27 3.43
N ILE A 246 4.72 28.45 2.95
CA ILE A 246 3.89 29.66 2.93
C ILE A 246 3.57 30.00 1.47
N VAL A 247 2.41 30.60 1.22
CA VAL A 247 1.97 30.99 -0.12
C VAL A 247 1.39 32.39 -0.13
N LYS A 248 1.48 33.05 -1.28
CA LYS A 248 0.76 34.30 -1.58
C LYS A 248 -0.01 34.10 -2.87
N VAL A 249 -1.33 34.19 -2.80
CA VAL A 249 -2.15 34.03 -4.02
C VAL A 249 -2.11 35.33 -4.81
N LEU A 250 -1.75 35.26 -6.09
CA LEU A 250 -1.75 36.39 -7.02
C LEU A 250 -3.09 36.51 -7.75
N GLU A 251 -3.66 35.37 -8.16
CA GLU A 251 -4.92 35.31 -8.91
C GLU A 251 -5.68 34.02 -8.62
N HIS A 252 -7.00 34.11 -8.40
CA HIS A 252 -7.92 32.97 -8.41
C HIS A 252 -8.64 32.84 -9.76
N ARG A 253 -8.66 31.63 -10.31
CA ARG A 253 -9.35 31.28 -11.56
C ARG A 253 -10.45 30.27 -11.27
N LYS A 254 -11.71 30.70 -11.40
CA LYS A 254 -12.87 29.83 -11.23
C LYS A 254 -12.95 28.79 -12.36
N ALA A 255 -13.59 27.66 -12.06
CA ALA A 255 -13.89 26.66 -13.09
C ALA A 255 -14.76 27.28 -14.20
N SER A 256 -14.34 27.12 -15.46
CA SER A 256 -15.06 27.65 -16.62
C SER A 256 -15.15 26.63 -17.75
N PRO A 257 -16.08 26.76 -18.71
CA PRO A 257 -16.04 25.94 -19.92
C PRO A 257 -14.70 26.11 -20.63
N LYS A 258 -14.14 25.02 -21.17
CA LYS A 258 -12.90 25.12 -21.95
C LYS A 258 -13.15 26.02 -23.18
N PRO A 259 -12.21 26.90 -23.57
CA PRO A 259 -12.35 27.70 -24.77
C PRO A 259 -12.60 26.84 -26.01
N LEU A 260 -13.47 27.31 -26.92
CA LEU A 260 -13.77 26.57 -28.16
C LEU A 260 -12.49 26.22 -28.92
N ALA A 261 -11.49 27.10 -28.95
CA ALA A 261 -10.21 26.85 -29.61
C ALA A 261 -9.50 25.58 -29.11
N GLU A 262 -9.51 25.31 -27.80
CA GLU A 262 -8.87 24.11 -27.21
C GLU A 262 -9.62 22.81 -27.50
N VAL A 263 -10.95 22.89 -27.68
CA VAL A 263 -11.81 21.71 -27.92
C VAL A 263 -12.31 21.60 -29.36
N ARG A 264 -11.91 22.52 -30.25
CA ARG A 264 -12.44 22.59 -31.61
C ARG A 264 -12.12 21.33 -32.40
N GLU A 265 -10.87 20.86 -32.34
CA GLU A 265 -10.44 19.71 -33.11
C GLU A 265 -11.17 18.43 -32.67
N SER A 266 -11.34 18.23 -31.36
CA SER A 266 -12.07 17.07 -30.84
C SER A 266 -13.56 17.11 -31.20
N ILE A 267 -14.19 18.30 -31.15
CA ILE A 267 -15.58 18.48 -31.59
C ILE A 267 -15.72 18.21 -33.08
N VAL A 268 -14.83 18.77 -33.92
CA VAL A 268 -14.87 18.56 -35.38
C VAL A 268 -14.67 17.08 -35.71
N ALA A 269 -13.73 16.40 -35.05
CA ALA A 269 -13.52 14.96 -35.22
C ALA A 269 -14.78 14.16 -34.86
N ALA A 270 -15.39 14.45 -33.70
CA ALA A 270 -16.60 13.78 -33.25
C ALA A 270 -17.80 14.02 -34.19
N LEU A 271 -17.99 15.25 -34.66
CA LEU A 271 -19.05 15.59 -35.62
C LEU A 271 -18.81 14.96 -37.00
N THR A 272 -17.56 14.89 -37.43
CA THR A 272 -17.18 14.25 -38.70
C THR A 272 -17.49 12.76 -38.65
N GLN A 273 -17.09 12.08 -37.57
CA GLN A 273 -17.38 10.66 -37.38
C GLN A 273 -18.89 10.39 -37.31
N SER A 274 -19.63 11.22 -36.58
CA SER A 274 -21.09 11.14 -36.47
C SER A 274 -21.77 11.27 -37.84
N ARG A 275 -21.36 12.27 -38.65
CA ARG A 275 -21.87 12.46 -40.01
C ARG A 275 -21.49 11.33 -40.95
N ALA A 276 -20.24 10.87 -40.92
CA ALA A 276 -19.78 9.74 -41.73
C ALA A 276 -20.62 8.48 -41.46
N THR A 277 -20.89 8.21 -40.18
CA THR A 277 -21.73 7.07 -39.75
C THR A 277 -23.16 7.18 -40.27
N ALA A 278 -23.76 8.38 -40.16
CA ALA A 278 -25.11 8.62 -40.68
C ALA A 278 -25.17 8.47 -42.21
N LEU A 279 -24.15 8.95 -42.93
CA LEU A 279 -24.06 8.82 -44.39
C LEU A 279 -23.87 7.38 -44.84
N ALA A 280 -23.02 6.59 -44.16
CA ALA A 280 -22.82 5.17 -44.45
C ALA A 280 -24.14 4.38 -44.34
N LEU A 281 -24.90 4.59 -43.27
CA LEU A 281 -26.20 3.95 -43.09
C LEU A 281 -27.22 4.39 -44.14
N ALA A 282 -27.27 5.68 -44.47
CA ALA A 282 -28.16 6.19 -45.52
C ALA A 282 -27.82 5.59 -46.90
N ALA A 283 -26.53 5.45 -47.22
CA ALA A 283 -26.06 4.81 -48.44
C ALA A 283 -26.47 3.32 -48.48
N ALA A 284 -26.30 2.58 -47.39
CA ALA A 284 -26.73 1.18 -47.29
C ALA A 284 -28.25 1.03 -47.47
N LYS A 285 -29.05 1.95 -46.90
CA LYS A 285 -30.52 1.99 -47.09
C LYS A 285 -30.91 2.24 -48.54
N ALA A 286 -30.30 3.22 -49.19
CA ALA A 286 -30.55 3.53 -50.60
C ALA A 286 -30.13 2.38 -51.52
N ALA A 287 -29.01 1.74 -51.21
CA ALA A 287 -28.52 0.56 -51.91
C ALA A 287 -29.49 -0.63 -51.78
N ARG A 288 -30.04 -0.89 -50.58
CA ARG A 288 -31.09 -1.90 -50.39
C ARG A 288 -32.28 -1.62 -51.31
N GLN A 289 -32.78 -0.38 -51.37
CA GLN A 289 -33.93 -0.03 -52.23
C GLN A 289 -33.65 -0.33 -53.72
N LYS A 290 -32.43 -0.10 -54.19
CA LYS A 290 -32.03 -0.44 -55.57
C LYS A 290 -32.00 -1.94 -55.82
N LEU A 291 -31.50 -2.72 -54.87
CA LEU A 291 -31.52 -4.19 -54.95
C LEU A 291 -32.95 -4.73 -54.96
N GLU A 292 -33.83 -4.17 -54.12
CA GLU A 292 -35.27 -4.48 -54.14
C GLU A 292 -35.95 -4.10 -55.47
N GLY A 293 -35.46 -3.05 -56.13
CA GLY A 293 -35.85 -2.63 -57.47
C GLY A 293 -35.28 -3.48 -58.62
N GLY A 294 -34.47 -4.50 -58.33
CA GLY A 294 -33.93 -5.45 -59.31
C GLY A 294 -32.51 -5.16 -59.81
N ALA A 295 -31.79 -4.20 -59.22
CA ALA A 295 -30.37 -4.02 -59.51
C ALA A 295 -29.54 -5.21 -58.99
N SER A 296 -28.42 -5.50 -59.65
CA SER A 296 -27.49 -6.55 -59.19
C SER A 296 -26.61 -6.06 -58.04
N PHE A 297 -26.22 -6.97 -57.13
CA PHE A 297 -25.33 -6.65 -56.02
C PHE A 297 -24.01 -6.03 -56.47
N ASP A 298 -23.41 -6.59 -57.53
CA ASP A 298 -22.16 -6.09 -58.11
C ASP A 298 -22.30 -4.65 -58.64
N SER A 299 -23.41 -4.34 -59.30
CA SER A 299 -23.67 -2.98 -59.81
C SER A 299 -23.80 -1.95 -58.68
N VAL A 300 -24.44 -2.32 -57.57
CA VAL A 300 -24.61 -1.46 -56.40
C VAL A 300 -23.28 -1.29 -55.66
N ALA A 301 -22.48 -2.34 -55.53
CA ALA A 301 -21.16 -2.28 -54.93
C ALA A 301 -20.19 -1.39 -55.74
N GLN A 302 -20.21 -1.50 -57.08
CA GLN A 302 -19.44 -0.64 -57.98
C GLN A 302 -19.85 0.83 -57.86
N GLU A 303 -21.15 1.13 -57.80
CA GLU A 303 -21.65 2.50 -57.65
C GLU A 303 -21.20 3.12 -56.33
N LEU A 304 -21.27 2.36 -55.25
CA LEU A 304 -20.80 2.79 -53.93
C LEU A 304 -19.27 2.78 -53.79
N LYS A 305 -18.54 2.24 -54.78
CA LYS A 305 -17.07 2.05 -54.74
C LYS A 305 -16.62 1.22 -53.53
N VAL A 306 -17.41 0.23 -53.15
CA VAL A 306 -17.12 -0.71 -52.07
C VAL A 306 -16.84 -2.09 -52.64
N SER A 307 -16.03 -2.88 -51.92
CA SER A 307 -15.79 -4.28 -52.29
C SER A 307 -16.95 -5.15 -51.81
N ALA A 308 -17.55 -5.91 -52.72
CA ALA A 308 -18.51 -6.96 -52.38
C ALA A 308 -17.76 -8.26 -52.08
N GLU A 309 -18.10 -8.92 -50.99
CA GLU A 309 -17.62 -10.28 -50.74
C GLU A 309 -18.38 -11.29 -51.62
N PRO A 310 -17.71 -12.33 -52.14
CA PRO A 310 -18.36 -13.34 -52.96
C PRO A 310 -19.40 -14.13 -52.14
N ALA A 311 -20.49 -14.51 -52.81
CA ALA A 311 -21.56 -15.28 -52.18
C ALA A 311 -21.04 -16.63 -51.65
N HIS A 312 -21.22 -16.88 -50.36
CA HIS A 312 -20.86 -18.13 -49.69
C HIS A 312 -21.85 -18.46 -48.56
N PHE A 313 -21.78 -19.68 -48.03
CA PHE A 313 -22.61 -20.07 -46.88
C PHE A 313 -21.94 -19.65 -45.57
N VAL A 314 -22.67 -18.91 -44.74
CA VAL A 314 -22.25 -18.46 -43.41
C VAL A 314 -22.94 -19.28 -42.33
N GLY A 315 -22.18 -19.77 -41.34
CA GLY A 315 -22.71 -20.48 -40.17
C GLY A 315 -23.09 -19.54 -39.01
N ARG A 316 -23.95 -20.00 -38.08
CA ARG A 316 -24.37 -19.19 -36.90
C ARG A 316 -23.20 -18.78 -35.99
N HIS A 317 -22.09 -19.51 -36.05
CA HIS A 317 -20.88 -19.29 -35.26
C HIS A 317 -19.65 -19.01 -36.14
N ASP A 318 -19.84 -18.64 -37.41
CA ASP A 318 -18.71 -18.35 -38.30
C ASP A 318 -17.96 -17.09 -37.84
N PRO A 319 -16.69 -17.19 -37.41
CA PRO A 319 -15.94 -16.05 -36.88
C PRO A 319 -15.45 -15.09 -37.97
N SER A 320 -15.49 -15.49 -39.24
CA SER A 320 -15.06 -14.63 -40.35
C SER A 320 -16.01 -13.46 -40.59
N ILE A 321 -17.27 -13.58 -40.16
CA ILE A 321 -18.30 -12.56 -40.30
C ILE A 321 -18.49 -11.80 -38.98
N PRO A 322 -18.50 -10.45 -38.98
CA PRO A 322 -18.81 -9.66 -37.79
C PRO A 322 -20.12 -10.09 -37.14
N ALA A 323 -20.14 -10.22 -35.82
CA ALA A 323 -21.30 -10.74 -35.08
C ALA A 323 -22.63 -10.02 -35.40
N PRO A 324 -22.70 -8.67 -35.49
CA PRO A 324 -23.94 -7.98 -35.85
C PRO A 324 -24.44 -8.34 -37.25
N VAL A 325 -23.53 -8.53 -38.21
CA VAL A 325 -23.87 -8.93 -39.59
C VAL A 325 -24.40 -10.36 -39.59
N ARG A 326 -23.74 -11.27 -38.87
CA ARG A 326 -24.16 -12.66 -38.73
C ARG A 326 -25.55 -12.76 -38.10
N GLU A 327 -25.82 -12.04 -37.01
CA GLU A 327 -27.13 -11.97 -36.38
C GLU A 327 -28.21 -11.42 -37.33
N ALA A 328 -27.91 -10.34 -38.06
CA ALA A 328 -28.83 -9.75 -39.03
C ALA A 328 -29.19 -10.72 -40.16
N VAL A 329 -28.21 -11.47 -40.68
CA VAL A 329 -28.39 -12.52 -41.70
C VAL A 329 -29.24 -13.68 -41.17
N PHE A 330 -29.05 -14.12 -39.92
CA PHE A 330 -29.86 -15.21 -39.36
C PHE A 330 -31.25 -14.78 -38.88
N ALA A 331 -31.50 -13.48 -38.79
CA ALA A 331 -32.80 -12.91 -38.44
C ALA A 331 -33.67 -12.55 -39.67
N VAL A 332 -33.18 -12.70 -40.90
CA VAL A 332 -34.03 -12.50 -42.09
C VAL A 332 -34.96 -13.70 -42.35
N PRO A 333 -36.17 -13.50 -42.92
CA PRO A 333 -37.03 -14.59 -43.38
C PRO A 333 -36.34 -15.48 -44.42
N ARG A 334 -36.73 -16.76 -44.47
CA ARG A 334 -36.22 -17.69 -45.49
C ARG A 334 -36.58 -17.19 -46.90
N PRO A 335 -35.61 -17.05 -47.82
CA PRO A 335 -35.87 -16.62 -49.20
C PRO A 335 -36.83 -17.56 -49.92
N ALA A 336 -38.00 -17.06 -50.35
CA ALA A 336 -39.04 -17.83 -51.06
C ALA A 336 -38.96 -17.59 -52.57
N GLY A 337 -37.81 -17.93 -53.18
CA GLY A 337 -37.56 -17.75 -54.61
C GLY A 337 -37.08 -16.35 -55.02
N LYS A 338 -37.00 -15.39 -54.09
CA LYS A 338 -36.36 -14.09 -54.27
C LYS A 338 -35.37 -13.81 -53.14
N PRO A 339 -34.22 -13.16 -53.39
CA PRO A 339 -33.29 -12.76 -52.34
C PRO A 339 -33.94 -11.82 -51.32
N VAL A 340 -33.46 -11.86 -50.08
CA VAL A 340 -33.83 -10.92 -49.01
C VAL A 340 -32.64 -10.02 -48.72
N PHE A 341 -32.85 -8.72 -48.74
CA PHE A 341 -31.81 -7.72 -48.51
C PHE A 341 -31.96 -7.08 -47.13
N ARG A 342 -30.85 -6.78 -46.47
CA ARG A 342 -30.86 -6.10 -45.17
C ARG A 342 -29.66 -5.22 -44.97
N GLU A 343 -29.89 -4.02 -44.46
CA GLU A 343 -28.87 -3.08 -44.02
C GLU A 343 -28.75 -3.07 -42.49
N LEU A 344 -27.55 -2.75 -41.99
CA LEU A 344 -27.31 -2.55 -40.57
C LEU A 344 -26.14 -1.58 -40.33
N SER A 345 -26.16 -0.92 -39.17
CA SER A 345 -25.01 -0.16 -38.68
C SER A 345 -23.96 -1.09 -38.07
N LEU A 346 -22.69 -0.73 -38.24
CA LEU A 346 -21.54 -1.42 -37.68
C LEU A 346 -20.95 -0.61 -36.51
N SER A 347 -20.26 -1.31 -35.61
CA SER A 347 -19.65 -0.72 -34.41
C SER A 347 -18.46 0.20 -34.69
N ASP A 348 -17.85 0.07 -35.87
CA ASP A 348 -16.78 0.95 -36.36
C ASP A 348 -17.33 2.27 -36.95
N GLY A 349 -18.64 2.48 -36.92
CA GLY A 349 -19.31 3.61 -37.54
C GLY A 349 -19.64 3.39 -39.03
N GLY A 350 -19.33 2.21 -39.59
CA GLY A 350 -19.74 1.84 -40.93
C GLY A 350 -21.18 1.36 -41.02
N ALA A 351 -21.57 0.91 -42.20
CA ALA A 351 -22.81 0.17 -42.42
C ALA A 351 -22.55 -1.02 -43.34
N ALA A 352 -23.27 -2.12 -43.09
CA ALA A 352 -23.23 -3.31 -43.93
C ALA A 352 -24.55 -3.46 -44.68
N LEU A 353 -24.48 -4.03 -45.88
CA LEU A 353 -25.61 -4.46 -46.70
C LEU A 353 -25.41 -5.93 -47.03
N VAL A 354 -26.41 -6.76 -46.69
CA VAL A 354 -26.36 -8.20 -46.92
C VAL A 354 -27.48 -8.63 -47.87
N GLU A 355 -27.15 -9.58 -48.73
CA GLU A 355 -28.09 -10.29 -49.60
C GLU A 355 -28.15 -11.76 -49.19
N VAL A 356 -29.34 -12.24 -48.85
CA VAL A 356 -29.59 -13.64 -48.50
C VAL A 356 -30.37 -14.29 -49.62
N THR A 357 -29.68 -15.11 -50.42
CA THR A 357 -30.25 -15.78 -51.59
C THR A 357 -30.79 -17.18 -51.29
N ARG A 358 -30.18 -17.89 -50.32
CA ARG A 358 -30.53 -19.28 -50.00
C ARG A 358 -30.21 -19.63 -48.56
N VAL A 359 -31.12 -20.36 -47.92
CA VAL A 359 -30.90 -20.99 -46.60
C VAL A 359 -30.86 -22.50 -46.76
N ARG A 360 -29.79 -23.11 -46.26
CA ARG A 360 -29.65 -24.57 -46.12
C ARG A 360 -29.82 -24.95 -44.66
N THR A 361 -30.69 -25.90 -44.41
CA THR A 361 -30.74 -26.65 -43.16
C THR A 361 -29.99 -27.95 -43.41
N ALA A 362 -29.05 -28.32 -42.55
CA ALA A 362 -28.57 -29.70 -42.52
C ALA A 362 -29.77 -30.63 -42.32
N ALA A 363 -29.74 -31.84 -42.89
CA ALA A 363 -30.78 -32.84 -42.69
C ALA A 363 -31.04 -33.03 -41.18
N ALA A 364 -32.29 -33.33 -40.83
CA ALA A 364 -32.67 -33.66 -39.46
C ALA A 364 -31.62 -34.61 -38.89
N HIS A 365 -30.92 -34.15 -37.85
CA HIS A 365 -29.86 -34.93 -37.24
C HIS A 365 -30.47 -36.22 -36.67
N ASP A 366 -29.63 -37.26 -36.54
CA ASP A 366 -30.00 -38.50 -35.85
C ASP A 366 -30.67 -38.20 -34.50
N GLU A 367 -31.54 -39.11 -34.03
CA GLU A 367 -32.18 -38.98 -32.71
C GLU A 367 -31.16 -38.71 -31.61
N GLU A 368 -29.95 -39.25 -31.73
CA GLU A 368 -28.86 -39.11 -30.77
C GLU A 368 -28.40 -37.65 -30.59
N THR A 369 -28.32 -36.87 -31.67
CA THR A 369 -27.93 -35.47 -31.62
C THR A 369 -29.07 -34.58 -31.13
N GLN A 370 -30.33 -34.96 -31.40
CA GLN A 370 -31.49 -34.27 -30.82
C GLN A 370 -31.56 -34.49 -29.31
N VAL A 371 -31.35 -35.72 -28.84
CA VAL A 371 -31.29 -36.05 -27.41
C VAL A 371 -30.13 -35.31 -26.74
N THR A 372 -28.95 -35.27 -27.38
CA THR A 372 -27.78 -34.56 -26.83
C THR A 372 -28.03 -33.05 -26.70
N ARG A 373 -28.66 -32.41 -27.69
CA ARG A 373 -29.04 -30.99 -27.61
C ARG A 373 -30.09 -30.73 -26.55
N ALA A 374 -31.13 -31.55 -26.48
CA ALA A 374 -32.17 -31.44 -25.45
C ALA A 374 -31.57 -31.55 -24.04
N ARG A 375 -30.57 -32.43 -23.86
CA ARG A 375 -29.84 -32.59 -22.60
C ARG A 375 -28.99 -31.35 -22.27
N GLN A 376 -28.23 -30.84 -23.23
CA GLN A 376 -27.44 -29.62 -23.05
C GLN A 376 -28.31 -28.40 -22.73
N GLU A 377 -29.49 -28.28 -23.36
CA GLU A 377 -30.42 -27.19 -23.13
C GLU A 377 -31.11 -27.30 -21.76
N ALA A 378 -31.47 -28.52 -21.34
CA ALA A 378 -31.97 -28.81 -20.00
C ALA A 378 -30.91 -28.54 -18.92
N ASP A 379 -29.65 -28.92 -19.16
CA ASP A 379 -28.54 -28.64 -18.25
C ASP A 379 -28.32 -27.14 -18.12
N ARG A 380 -28.36 -26.40 -19.24
CA ARG A 380 -28.19 -24.93 -19.24
C ARG A 380 -29.30 -24.24 -18.46
N LEU A 381 -30.56 -24.58 -18.75
CA LEU A 381 -31.73 -24.07 -18.02
C LEU A 381 -31.65 -24.41 -16.53
N GLY A 382 -31.26 -25.63 -16.18
CA GLY A 382 -31.08 -26.04 -14.79
C GLY A 382 -29.97 -25.27 -14.08
N THR A 383 -28.88 -24.92 -14.79
CA THR A 383 -27.77 -24.12 -14.23
C THR A 383 -28.19 -22.67 -14.01
N ASP A 384 -28.93 -22.08 -14.96
CA ASP A 384 -29.47 -20.72 -14.87
C ASP A 384 -30.48 -20.63 -13.71
N ASP A 385 -31.41 -21.58 -13.62
CA ASP A 385 -32.42 -21.65 -12.54
C ASP A 385 -31.78 -21.86 -11.16
N ALA A 386 -30.79 -22.75 -11.05
CA ALA A 386 -30.07 -22.98 -9.80
C ALA A 386 -29.29 -21.73 -9.35
N SER A 387 -28.69 -21.01 -10.30
CA SER A 387 -27.98 -19.77 -10.04
C SER A 387 -28.94 -18.66 -9.58
N ALA A 388 -30.06 -18.49 -10.27
CA ALA A 388 -31.11 -17.53 -9.89
C ALA A 388 -31.72 -17.84 -8.52
N TYR A 389 -31.96 -19.13 -8.23
CA TYR A 389 -32.43 -19.58 -6.91
C TYR A 389 -31.41 -19.27 -5.81
N LEU A 390 -30.12 -19.55 -6.05
CA LEU A 390 -29.05 -19.24 -5.09
C LEU A 390 -28.88 -17.74 -4.86
N GLU A 391 -29.00 -16.91 -5.90
CA GLU A 391 -28.98 -15.46 -5.77
C GLU A 391 -30.15 -14.96 -4.92
N GLU A 392 -31.37 -15.46 -5.17
CA GLU A 392 -32.55 -15.07 -4.40
C GLU A 392 -32.47 -15.54 -2.93
N MET A 393 -31.95 -16.75 -2.68
CA MET A 393 -31.69 -17.24 -1.33
C MET A 393 -30.62 -16.41 -0.61
N ARG A 394 -29.55 -15.99 -1.29
CA ARG A 394 -28.55 -15.09 -0.71
C ARG A 394 -29.11 -13.71 -0.43
N ARG A 395 -29.99 -13.19 -1.29
CA ARG A 395 -30.63 -11.87 -1.14
C ARG A 395 -31.60 -11.84 0.06
N THR A 396 -32.29 -12.93 0.31
CA THR A 396 -33.35 -13.03 1.32
C THR A 396 -32.89 -13.65 2.64
N ALA A 397 -31.72 -14.29 2.67
CA ALA A 397 -31.15 -14.84 3.90
C ALA A 397 -30.67 -13.74 4.86
N ASP A 398 -31.06 -13.86 6.13
CA ASP A 398 -30.53 -13.02 7.22
C ASP A 398 -29.13 -13.51 7.63
N VAL A 399 -28.10 -12.99 6.95
CA VAL A 399 -26.69 -13.37 7.16
C VAL A 399 -25.93 -12.24 7.84
N ARG A 400 -25.47 -12.47 9.07
CA ARG A 400 -24.54 -11.58 9.78
C ARG A 400 -23.09 -12.01 9.52
N LYS A 401 -22.35 -11.25 8.73
CA LYS A 401 -20.92 -11.48 8.50
C LYS A 401 -20.11 -10.95 9.68
N ASN A 402 -19.34 -11.80 10.36
CA ASN A 402 -18.43 -11.40 11.43
C ASN A 402 -17.13 -10.81 10.82
N PRO A 403 -16.86 -9.50 10.98
CA PRO A 403 -15.70 -8.85 10.38
C PRO A 403 -14.36 -9.29 10.98
N LYS A 404 -14.35 -9.99 12.12
CA LYS A 404 -13.13 -10.47 12.81
C LYS A 404 -12.78 -11.93 12.54
N ALA A 405 -13.43 -12.58 11.58
CA ALA A 405 -13.25 -14.02 11.35
C ALA A 405 -11.91 -14.38 10.68
N PHE A 406 -11.16 -13.40 10.18
CA PHE A 406 -9.88 -13.59 9.48
C PHE A 406 -8.76 -12.65 9.97
N GLU A 407 -8.96 -12.02 11.13
CA GLU A 407 -7.87 -11.51 11.98
C GLU A 407 -7.45 -12.62 12.95
#